data_AF-A0AA88UNV2-F1
#
_entry.id   AF-A0AA88UNV2-F1
#
_cell.length_a   1.000
_cell.length_b   1.000
_cell.length_c   1.000
_cell.angle_alpha   90.00
_cell.angle_beta   90.00
_cell.angle_gamma   90.00
#
_symmetry.space_group_name_H-M   'P 1'
#
loop_
_entity.id
_entity.type
_entity.pdbx_description
1 polymer ?
#
loop_
_entity_poly.entity_id
_entity_poly.type
_entity_poly.pdbx_seq_one_letter_code
_entity_poly.pdbx_strand_id
1 'polypeptide(L)'
;MEELTEEERKALRGSKFAPLPSALPTSSRSQPRLAHPGGPLKTNKAAALAKFLERKLQDPSGLASIDSQILELAVKNAKETDMIEEERRKNVELKRKKKKKDKKKSKKQK
;
A
#
# COMPACT_ATOMS: atom_id res chain seq x y z
N MET A 1 28.46 -58.25 3.23
CA MET A 1 27.65 -57.29 2.45
C MET A 1 28.13 -57.40 1.03
N GLU A 2 27.28 -57.84 0.12
CA GLU A 2 27.61 -57.93 -1.30
C GLU A 2 27.87 -56.53 -1.85
N GLU A 3 29.05 -56.30 -2.42
CA GLU A 3 29.38 -55.04 -3.05
C GLU A 3 28.65 -54.94 -4.39
N LEU A 4 27.79 -53.93 -4.53
CA LEU A 4 27.11 -53.63 -5.79
C LEU A 4 28.14 -53.34 -6.90
N THR A 5 27.88 -53.89 -8.08
CA THR A 5 28.68 -53.62 -9.28
C THR A 5 28.58 -52.15 -9.69
N GLU A 6 29.56 -51.63 -10.44
CA GLU A 6 29.57 -50.21 -10.84
C GLU A 6 28.33 -49.79 -11.63
N GLU A 7 27.75 -50.72 -12.39
CA GLU A 7 26.53 -50.53 -13.17
C GLU A 7 25.30 -50.36 -12.28
N GLU A 8 25.16 -51.18 -11.24
CA GLU A 8 24.07 -51.09 -10.25
C GLU A 8 24.19 -49.79 -9.43
N ARG A 9 25.40 -49.40 -9.04
CA ARG A 9 25.65 -48.10 -8.36
C ARG A 9 25.26 -46.92 -9.24
N LYS A 10 25.43 -47.02 -10.56
CA LYS A 10 25.04 -45.97 -11.52
C LYS A 10 23.53 -45.91 -11.73
N ALA A 11 22.85 -47.06 -11.79
CA ALA A 11 21.40 -47.13 -11.87
C ALA A 11 20.71 -46.49 -10.65
N LEU A 12 21.25 -46.72 -9.44
CA LEU A 12 20.77 -46.09 -8.20
C LEU A 12 20.81 -44.56 -8.25
N ARG A 13 21.84 -43.96 -8.85
CA ARG A 13 21.97 -42.49 -9.03
C ARG A 13 20.95 -41.90 -10.00
N GLY A 14 20.49 -42.67 -10.98
CA GLY A 14 19.44 -42.26 -11.93
C GLY A 14 18.02 -42.55 -11.45
N SER A 15 17.86 -43.28 -10.33
CA SER A 15 16.56 -43.63 -9.79
C SER A 15 15.82 -42.39 -9.26
N LYS A 16 14.49 -42.40 -9.29
CA LYS A 16 13.65 -41.32 -8.73
C LYS A 16 13.79 -41.16 -7.21
N PHE A 17 14.45 -42.12 -6.56
CA PHE A 17 14.76 -42.11 -5.13
C PHE A 17 16.20 -41.66 -4.85
N ALA A 18 17.01 -41.39 -5.87
CA ALA A 18 18.29 -40.73 -5.69
C ALA A 18 18.03 -39.32 -5.12
N PRO A 19 18.78 -38.89 -4.08
CA PRO A 19 18.74 -37.50 -3.66
C PRO A 19 18.98 -36.64 -4.90
N LEU A 20 18.04 -35.73 -5.20
CA LEU A 20 18.17 -34.84 -6.34
C LEU A 20 19.57 -34.19 -6.28
N PRO A 21 20.31 -34.13 -7.39
CA PRO A 21 21.62 -33.50 -7.39
C PRO A 21 21.45 -32.09 -6.84
N SER A 22 22.10 -31.80 -5.70
CA SER A 22 22.21 -30.46 -5.13
C SER A 22 23.18 -29.63 -5.98
N ALA A 23 22.88 -29.52 -7.26
CA ALA A 23 23.59 -28.73 -8.25
C ALA A 23 22.74 -27.51 -8.60
N LEU A 24 22.46 -26.69 -7.60
CA LEU A 24 22.49 -25.25 -7.79
C LEU A 24 23.54 -24.71 -6.85
N PRO A 25 24.43 -23.80 -7.30
CA PRO A 25 25.36 -23.17 -6.40
C PRO A 25 24.55 -22.50 -5.31
N THR A 26 24.72 -22.97 -4.08
CA THR A 26 24.33 -22.30 -2.86
C THR A 26 25.21 -21.07 -2.72
N SER A 27 25.03 -20.10 -3.62
CA SER A 27 25.43 -18.73 -3.34
C SER A 27 24.44 -18.28 -2.27
N SER A 28 24.96 -18.17 -1.06
CA SER A 28 24.43 -17.49 0.12
C SER A 28 24.08 -16.01 -0.13
N ARG A 29 23.74 -15.63 -1.36
CA ARG A 29 23.22 -14.33 -1.68
C ARG A 29 21.75 -14.37 -1.31
N SER A 30 21.44 -13.74 -0.18
CA SER A 30 20.13 -13.22 0.16
C SER A 30 19.63 -12.30 -0.97
N GLN A 31 19.22 -12.89 -2.09
CA GLN A 31 18.50 -12.16 -3.10
C GLN A 31 17.17 -11.80 -2.46
N PRO A 32 16.88 -10.50 -2.22
CA PRO A 32 15.57 -10.12 -1.73
C PRO A 32 14.58 -10.63 -2.76
N ARG A 33 13.66 -11.52 -2.34
CA ARG A 33 12.59 -12.01 -3.21
C ARG A 33 11.92 -10.78 -3.81
N LEU A 34 12.11 -10.55 -5.12
CA LEU A 34 11.40 -9.51 -5.84
C LEU A 34 9.92 -9.69 -5.49
N ALA A 35 9.32 -8.65 -4.93
CA ALA A 35 7.91 -8.70 -4.58
C ALA A 35 7.15 -9.12 -5.84
N HIS A 36 6.32 -10.15 -5.68
CA HIS A 36 5.45 -10.62 -6.75
C HIS A 36 4.61 -9.41 -7.21
N PRO A 37 4.38 -9.23 -8.51
CA PRO A 37 3.64 -8.07 -9.03
C PRO A 37 2.19 -7.95 -8.50
N GLY A 38 1.71 -8.94 -7.74
CA GLY A 38 0.45 -8.92 -6.99
C GLY A 38 0.61 -9.10 -5.47
N GLY A 39 1.80 -8.84 -4.92
CA GLY A 39 2.04 -8.96 -3.48
C GLY A 39 1.28 -7.93 -2.65
N PRO A 40 1.18 -8.13 -1.33
CA PRO A 40 0.38 -7.27 -0.46
C PRO A 40 0.87 -5.82 -0.54
N LEU A 41 0.14 -4.99 -1.28
CA LEU A 41 0.39 -3.57 -1.34
C LEU A 41 0.03 -2.97 0.01
N LYS A 42 1.00 -2.38 0.70
CA LYS A 42 0.72 -1.49 1.83
C LYS A 42 -0.08 -0.32 1.28
N THR A 43 -1.41 -0.38 1.40
CA THR A 43 -2.32 0.67 0.92
C THR A 43 -2.68 1.60 2.07
N ASN A 44 -2.75 2.90 1.78
CA ASN A 44 -3.30 3.87 2.72
C ASN A 44 -4.77 3.49 2.99
N LYS A 45 -5.16 3.32 4.26
CA LYS A 45 -6.53 2.95 4.65
C LYS A 45 -7.59 3.85 4.00
N ALA A 46 -7.34 5.16 3.90
CA ALA A 46 -8.25 6.10 3.25
C ALA A 46 -8.37 5.84 1.74
N ALA A 47 -7.24 5.58 1.07
CA ALA A 47 -7.24 5.29 -0.36
C ALA A 47 -7.90 3.94 -0.68
N ALA A 48 -7.71 2.93 0.18
CA ALA A 48 -8.38 1.65 0.06
C ALA A 48 -9.90 1.79 0.24
N LEU A 49 -10.34 2.57 1.23
CA LEU A 49 -11.75 2.84 1.47
C LEU A 49 -12.41 3.58 0.28
N ALA A 50 -11.74 4.60 -0.27
CA ALA A 50 -12.26 5.32 -1.44
C ALA A 50 -12.48 4.40 -2.64
N LYS A 51 -11.49 3.55 -2.96
CA LYS A 51 -11.59 2.56 -4.04
C LYS A 51 -12.65 1.49 -3.77
N PHE A 52 -12.82 1.09 -2.51
CA PHE A 52 -13.88 0.16 -2.12
C PHE A 52 -15.26 0.77 -2.38
N LEU A 53 -15.49 2.02 -1.97
CA LEU A 53 -16.77 2.71 -2.19
C LEU A 53 -17.04 2.93 -3.68
N GLU A 54 -16.02 3.30 -4.47
CA GLU A 54 -16.12 3.43 -5.93
C GLU A 54 -16.53 2.10 -6.59
N ARG A 55 -15.92 0.99 -6.18
CA ARG A 55 -16.30 -0.35 -6.66
C ARG A 55 -17.73 -0.72 -6.26
N LYS A 56 -18.13 -0.40 -5.02
CA LYS A 56 -19.49 -0.68 -4.52
C LYS A 56 -20.58 0.15 -5.19
N LEU A 57 -20.25 1.32 -5.73
CA LEU A 57 -21.17 2.14 -6.52
C LEU A 57 -21.44 1.55 -7.91
N GLN A 58 -20.50 0.79 -8.47
CA GLN A 58 -20.68 0.12 -9.78
C GLN A 58 -21.53 -1.14 -9.66
N ASP A 59 -21.57 -1.77 -8.50
CA ASP A 59 -22.39 -2.94 -8.22
C ASP A 59 -23.85 -2.51 -7.95
N PRO A 60 -24.86 -3.00 -8.69
CA PRO A 60 -26.26 -2.56 -8.57
C PRO A 60 -26.87 -2.81 -7.18
N SER A 61 -26.35 -3.79 -6.44
CA SER A 61 -26.72 -4.09 -5.05
C SER A 61 -25.59 -3.81 -4.05
N GLY A 62 -24.51 -3.15 -4.48
CA GLY A 62 -23.29 -2.98 -3.68
C GLY A 62 -23.49 -2.14 -2.43
N LEU A 63 -24.36 -1.13 -2.51
CA LEU A 63 -24.68 -0.26 -1.38
C LEU A 63 -25.64 -0.91 -0.38
N ALA A 64 -26.39 -1.95 -0.76
CA ALA A 64 -27.31 -2.63 0.15
C ALA A 64 -26.58 -3.37 1.29
N SER A 65 -25.28 -3.68 1.13
CA SER A 65 -24.47 -4.28 2.18
C SER A 65 -23.91 -3.27 3.19
N ILE A 66 -24.12 -1.97 2.99
CA ILE A 66 -23.56 -0.90 3.82
C ILE A 66 -24.68 -0.31 4.68
N ASP A 67 -24.41 -0.10 5.96
CA ASP A 67 -25.35 0.55 6.86
C ASP A 67 -25.55 2.03 6.47
N SER A 68 -26.79 2.36 6.12
CA SER A 68 -27.22 3.72 5.76
C SER A 68 -26.95 4.76 6.84
N GLN A 69 -27.05 4.40 8.13
CA GLN A 69 -26.83 5.32 9.24
C GLN A 69 -25.37 5.76 9.33
N ILE A 70 -24.46 4.81 9.14
CA ILE A 70 -23.01 5.06 9.13
C ILE A 70 -22.65 5.96 7.94
N LEU A 71 -23.24 5.69 6.77
CA LEU A 71 -22.99 6.49 5.56
C LEU A 71 -23.47 7.94 5.75
N GLU A 72 -24.66 8.14 6.30
CA GLU A 72 -25.20 9.47 6.56
C GLU A 72 -24.34 10.26 7.55
N LEU A 73 -23.93 9.63 8.66
CA LEU A 73 -23.03 10.24 9.64
C LEU A 73 -21.68 10.60 9.02
N ALA A 74 -21.10 9.71 8.21
CA ALA A 74 -19.85 9.98 7.52
C ALA A 74 -19.95 11.20 6.59
N VAL A 75 -21.06 11.33 5.84
CA VAL A 75 -21.30 12.48 4.96
C VAL A 75 -21.48 13.77 5.75
N LYS A 76 -22.21 13.76 6.87
CA LYS A 76 -22.38 14.93 7.74
C LYS A 76 -21.03 15.39 8.30
N ASN A 77 -20.25 14.47 8.87
CA ASN A 77 -18.94 14.77 9.43
C ASN A 77 -17.97 15.33 8.37
N ALA A 78 -17.96 14.75 7.16
CA ALA A 78 -17.10 15.22 6.07
C ALA A 78 -17.40 16.69 5.69
N LYS A 79 -18.68 17.02 5.49
CA LYS A 79 -19.11 18.40 5.17
C LYS A 79 -18.72 19.39 6.26
N GLU A 80 -18.88 19.01 7.52
CA GLU A 80 -18.49 19.85 8.65
C GLU A 80 -16.97 20.09 8.66
N THR A 81 -16.17 19.04 8.45
CA THR A 81 -14.71 19.19 8.38
C THR A 81 -14.25 20.04 7.20
N ASP A 82 -14.91 19.94 6.05
CA ASP A 82 -14.59 20.76 4.86
C ASP A 82 -14.88 22.25 5.12
N MET A 83 -16.00 22.57 5.77
CA MET A 83 -16.32 23.94 6.16
C MET A 83 -15.29 24.51 7.13
N ILE A 84 -14.93 23.75 8.17
CA ILE A 84 -13.92 24.16 9.16
C ILE A 84 -12.56 24.38 8.48
N GLU A 85 -12.16 23.50 7.57
CA GLU A 85 -10.89 23.58 6.86
C GLU A 85 -10.85 24.76 5.88
N GLU A 86 -11.97 25.09 5.22
CA GLU A 86 -12.08 26.30 4.41
C GLU A 86 -11.87 27.58 5.23
N GLU A 87 -12.51 27.69 6.39
CA GLU A 87 -12.32 28.83 7.28
C GLU A 87 -10.88 28.93 7.78
N ARG A 88 -10.28 27.79 8.14
CA ARG A 88 -8.87 27.72 8.53
C ARG A 88 -7.97 28.21 7.41
N ARG A 89 -8.20 27.81 6.16
CA ARG A 89 -7.44 28.27 4.98
C ARG A 89 -7.57 29.78 4.79
N LYS A 90 -8.78 30.35 4.88
CA LYS A 90 -9.03 31.80 4.81
C LYS A 90 -8.25 32.55 5.89
N ASN A 91 -8.27 32.06 7.12
CA ASN A 91 -7.55 32.67 8.23
C ASN A 91 -6.03 32.60 8.08
N VAL A 92 -5.49 31.48 7.60
CA VAL A 92 -4.06 31.35 7.29
C VAL A 92 -3.64 32.35 6.21
N GLU A 93 -4.44 32.51 5.16
CA GLU A 93 -4.16 33.45 4.08
C GLU A 93 -4.23 34.91 4.55
N LEU A 94 -5.22 35.25 5.39
CA LEU A 94 -5.34 36.57 6.01
C LEU A 94 -4.09 36.90 6.85
N LYS A 95 -3.63 35.95 7.68
CA LYS A 95 -2.39 36.09 8.47
C LYS A 95 -1.17 36.29 7.59
N ARG A 96 -1.05 35.55 6.47
CA ARG A 96 0.03 35.70 5.48
C ARG A 96 0.01 37.08 4.83
N LYS A 97 -1.16 37.59 4.44
CA LYS A 97 -1.32 38.93 3.86
C LYS A 97 -0.95 40.03 4.86
N LYS A 98 -1.39 39.91 6.12
CA LYS A 98 -1.04 40.86 7.20
C LYS A 98 0.48 40.92 7.43
N LYS A 99 1.13 39.76 7.58
CA LYS A 99 2.59 39.68 7.72
C LYS A 99 3.36 40.33 6.56
N LYS A 100 2.89 40.17 5.32
CA LYS A 100 3.47 40.83 4.14
C LYS A 100 3.29 42.35 4.18
N LYS A 101 2.12 42.84 4.62
CA LYS A 101 1.83 44.28 4.75
C LYS A 101 2.72 44.92 5.81
N ASP A 102 2.87 44.28 6.97
CA ASP A 102 3.71 44.78 8.06
C ASP A 102 5.19 44.84 7.65
N LYS A 103 5.68 43.80 6.93
CA LYS A 103 7.04 43.77 6.37
C LYS A 103 7.29 44.86 5.31
N LYS A 104 6.26 45.26 4.54
CA LYS A 104 6.38 46.36 3.58
C LYS A 104 6.41 47.73 4.28
N LYS A 105 5.62 47.91 5.34
CA LYS A 105 5.60 49.15 6.13
C LYS A 105 6.96 49.41 6.82
N SER A 106 7.54 48.40 7.45
CA SER A 106 8.83 48.53 8.12
C SER A 106 9.99 48.83 7.18
N LYS A 107 9.91 48.41 5.91
CA LYS A 107 10.89 48.75 4.87
C LYS A 107 10.77 50.18 4.31
N LYS A 108 9.62 50.85 4.50
CA LYS A 108 9.38 52.21 3.97
C LYS A 108 9.79 53.30 4.99
N GLN A 109 10.12 52.92 6.21
CA GLN A 109 10.54 53.82 7.30
C GLN A 109 12.06 53.80 7.55
N LYS A 110 12.82 53.10 6.71
CA LYS A 110 14.29 53.14 6.61
C LYS A 110 14.65 53.74 5.26
#